data_AF-A0A536EUM5-F1
#
_entry.id   AF-A0A536EUM5-F1
#
_cell.length_a   1.000
_cell.length_b   1.000
_cell.length_c   1.000
_cell.angle_alpha   90.00
_cell.angle_beta   90.00
_cell.angle_gamma   90.00
#
_symmetry.space_group_name_H-M   'P 1'
#
loop_
_entity.id
_entity.type
_entity.pdbx_description
1 polymer ?
#
loop_
_entity_poly.entity_id
_entity_poly.type
_entity_poly.pdbx_seq_one_letter_code
_entity_poly.pdbx_strand_id
1 'polypeptide(L)' 'DILEQDEAGNFVEGESVLIDSKNCMIHSPNKLVAAVGLEDMVVIETEDAILICPKARSQDVKLIVDRLKQMGKTEYL' A
#
# COMPACT_ATOMS: atom_id res chain seq x y z
N ASP A 1 -7.34 8.12 -15.46
CA ASP A 1 -8.62 7.84 -14.79
C ASP A 1 -8.55 8.33 -13.35
N ILE A 2 -9.60 8.98 -12.86
CA ILE A 2 -9.70 9.35 -11.44
C ILE A 2 -10.35 8.16 -10.76
N LEU A 3 -9.57 7.41 -10.00
CA LEU A 3 -10.06 6.33 -9.15
C LEU A 3 -10.96 6.96 -8.07
N GLU A 4 -12.20 6.50 -7.99
CA GLU A 4 -13.18 7.00 -7.03
C GLU A 4 -13.02 6.30 -5.68
N GLN A 5 -13.31 7.04 -4.60
CA GLN A 5 -13.32 6.47 -3.26
C GLN A 5 -14.61 5.67 -3.03
N ASP A 6 -14.51 4.57 -2.28
CA ASP A 6 -15.69 3.87 -1.77
C ASP A 6 -16.37 4.64 -0.62
N GLU A 7 -17.50 4.12 -0.12
CA GLU A 7 -18.27 4.74 0.98
C GLU A 7 -17.48 4.85 2.30
N ALA A 8 -16.45 4.02 2.49
CA ALA A 8 -15.56 4.03 3.65
C ALA A 8 -14.31 4.90 3.45
N GLY A 9 -14.23 5.63 2.33
CA GLY A 9 -13.11 6.49 1.99
C GLY A 9 -11.87 5.74 1.51
N ASN A 10 -11.98 4.44 1.20
CA ASN A 10 -10.89 3.68 0.62
C ASN A 10 -10.75 4.03 -0.86
N PHE A 11 -9.52 4.17 -1.30
CA PHE A 11 -9.15 4.32 -2.69
C PHE A 11 -8.47 3.02 -3.12
N VAL A 12 -9.05 2.32 -4.08
CA VAL A 12 -8.57 1.00 -4.49
C VAL A 12 -8.33 0.98 -6.00
N GLU A 13 -7.12 0.60 -6.38
CA GLU A 13 -6.77 0.19 -7.74
C GLU A 13 -6.35 -1.28 -7.72
N GLY A 14 -7.07 -2.12 -8.45
CA GLY A 14 -6.88 -3.58 -8.45
C GLY A 14 -7.98 -4.34 -7.69
N GLU A 15 -7.79 -5.65 -7.56
CA GLU A 15 -8.75 -6.51 -6.87
C GLU A 15 -8.54 -6.46 -5.35
N SER A 16 -9.62 -6.25 -4.58
CA SER A 16 -9.51 -6.21 -3.12
C SER A 16 -10.74 -6.76 -2.40
N VAL A 17 -10.52 -7.28 -1.20
CA VAL A 17 -11.55 -7.72 -0.25
C VAL A 17 -11.29 -7.01 1.07
N LEU A 18 -12.12 -6.01 1.38
CA LEU A 18 -11.96 -5.16 2.55
C LEU A 18 -13.10 -5.43 3.56
N ILE A 19 -12.73 -5.72 4.80
CA ILE A 19 -13.68 -5.88 5.92
C ILE A 19 -13.29 -4.87 7.00
N ASP A 20 -14.25 -4.09 7.48
CA ASP A 20 -14.06 -3.08 8.54
C ASP A 20 -12.83 -2.17 8.31
N SER A 21 -12.55 -1.82 7.05
CA SER A 21 -11.39 -1.00 6.67
C SER A 21 -11.82 0.34 6.08
N LYS A 22 -11.14 1.42 6.44
CA LYS A 22 -11.53 2.79 6.09
C LYS A 22 -10.33 3.69 5.80
N ASN A 23 -10.54 4.70 4.97
CA ASN A 23 -9.54 5.71 4.59
C ASN A 23 -8.21 5.14 4.05
N CYS A 24 -8.20 3.91 3.55
CA CYS A 24 -7.00 3.27 3.04
C CYS A 24 -6.75 3.61 1.56
N MET A 25 -5.48 3.61 1.13
CA MET A 25 -5.11 3.71 -0.27
C MET A 25 -4.39 2.43 -0.69
N ILE A 26 -5.00 1.66 -1.59
CA ILE A 26 -4.50 0.37 -2.05
C ILE A 26 -4.26 0.49 -3.55
N HIS A 27 -3.01 0.36 -3.96
CA HIS A 27 -2.60 0.30 -5.35
C HIS A 27 -1.94 -1.06 -5.59
N SER A 28 -2.71 -2.01 -6.14
CA SER A 28 -2.30 -3.40 -6.34
C SER A 28 -2.85 -3.95 -7.65
N PRO A 29 -2.33 -3.49 -8.81
CA PRO A 29 -2.90 -3.83 -10.11
C PRO A 29 -2.78 -5.31 -10.49
N ASN A 30 -1.84 -6.07 -9.91
CA ASN A 30 -1.58 -7.46 -10.29
C ASN A 30 -1.91 -8.49 -9.21
N LYS A 31 -2.11 -8.06 -7.95
CA LYS A 31 -2.38 -8.95 -6.81
C LYS A 31 -3.67 -8.57 -6.10
N LEU A 32 -4.42 -9.58 -5.63
CA LEU A 32 -5.56 -9.38 -4.74
C LEU A 32 -5.07 -8.93 -3.35
N VAL A 33 -5.69 -7.87 -2.82
CA VAL A 33 -5.46 -7.40 -1.44
C VAL A 33 -6.66 -7.75 -0.55
N ALA A 34 -6.46 -8.66 0.40
CA ALA A 34 -7.43 -8.94 1.44
C ALA A 34 -7.01 -8.25 2.75
N ALA A 35 -7.89 -7.41 3.31
CA ALA A 35 -7.60 -6.62 4.50
C ALA A 35 -8.78 -6.59 5.47
N VAL A 36 -8.47 -6.62 6.77
CA VAL A 36 -9.46 -6.56 7.86
C VAL A 36 -9.00 -5.53 8.88
N GLY A 37 -9.86 -4.56 9.20
CA GLY A 37 -9.60 -3.58 10.28
C GLY A 37 -8.52 -2.54 9.96
N LEU A 38 -8.19 -2.29 8.68
CA LEU A 38 -7.19 -1.26 8.34
C LEU A 38 -7.80 0.14 8.39
N GLU A 39 -7.08 1.08 9.00
CA GLU A 39 -7.46 2.48 9.07
C GLU A 39 -6.27 3.36 8.68
N ASP A 40 -6.49 4.30 7.76
CA ASP A 40 -5.49 5.27 7.32
C ASP A 40 -4.17 4.64 6.85
N MET A 41 -4.26 3.50 6.16
CA MET A 41 -3.11 2.76 5.63
C MET A 41 -2.91 2.99 4.13
N VAL A 42 -1.67 2.81 3.69
CA VAL A 42 -1.25 2.80 2.29
C VAL A 42 -0.65 1.42 2.00
N VAL A 43 -1.12 0.77 0.95
CA VAL A 43 -0.62 -0.49 0.40
C VAL A 43 -0.26 -0.25 -1.06
N ILE A 44 1.03 -0.36 -1.39
CA ILE A 44 1.51 -0.20 -2.76
C ILE A 44 2.19 -1.49 -3.19
N GLU A 45 1.70 -2.08 -4.26
CA GLU A 45 2.36 -3.15 -4.99
C GLU A 45 3.39 -2.56 -5.96
N THR A 46 4.59 -3.15 -5.97
CA THR A 46 5.54 -3.06 -7.08
C THR A 46 5.70 -4.44 -7.71
N GLU A 47 6.47 -4.53 -8.80
CA GLU A 47 6.73 -5.79 -9.51
C GLU A 47 7.28 -6.89 -8.57
N ASP A 48 8.10 -6.48 -7.63
CA ASP A 48 8.98 -7.32 -6.82
C ASP A 48 8.65 -7.29 -5.31
N ALA A 49 7.93 -6.27 -4.84
CA ALA A 49 7.67 -6.05 -3.42
C ALA A 49 6.28 -5.44 -3.16
N ILE A 50 5.93 -5.36 -1.87
CA ILE A 50 4.76 -4.64 -1.39
C ILE A 50 5.21 -3.73 -0.26
N LEU A 51 4.88 -2.45 -0.38
CA LEU A 51 5.08 -1.45 0.66
C LEU A 51 3.76 -1.25 1.43
N ILE A 52 3.83 -1.32 2.76
CA ILE A 52 2.69 -1.05 3.63
C ILE A 52 3.10 -0.05 4.70
N CYS A 53 2.35 1.05 4.85
CA CYS A 53 2.61 2.04 5.89
C CYS A 53 1.36 2.86 6.24
N PRO A 54 1.34 3.52 7.41
CA PRO A 54 0.34 4.56 7.66
C PRO A 54 0.44 5.67 6.62
N LYS A 55 -0.69 6.18 6.15
CA LYS A 55 -0.79 7.27 5.18
C LYS A 55 -0.01 8.51 5.60
N ALA A 56 -0.08 8.84 6.90
CA ALA A 56 0.67 9.94 7.52
C ALA A 56 2.20 9.79 7.44
N ARG A 57 2.70 8.57 7.20
CA ARG A 57 4.12 8.22 7.13
C ARG A 57 4.57 7.81 5.74
N SER A 58 3.75 8.04 4.71
CA SER A 58 4.08 7.73 3.31
C SER A 58 5.36 8.43 2.81
N GLN A 59 5.78 9.55 3.43
CA GLN A 59 7.04 10.23 3.13
C GLN A 59 8.27 9.55 3.75
N ASP A 60 8.09 8.63 4.70
CA ASP A 60 9.16 7.90 5.37
C ASP A 60 9.71 6.73 4.53
N VAL A 61 9.25 6.56 3.29
CA VAL A 61 9.69 5.48 2.36
C VAL A 61 11.21 5.41 2.23
N LYS A 62 11.90 6.56 2.30
CA LYS A 62 13.38 6.62 2.31
C LYS A 62 14.02 5.75 3.39
N LEU A 63 13.36 5.57 4.55
CA LEU A 63 13.88 4.73 5.64
C LEU A 63 13.91 3.26 5.22
N ILE A 64 12.91 2.80 4.46
CA ILE A 64 12.88 1.45 3.90
C ILE A 64 13.95 1.30 2.82
N VAL A 65 14.08 2.27 1.92
CA VAL A 65 15.13 2.30 0.88
C VAL A 65 16.52 2.19 1.49
N ASP A 66 16.82 2.99 2.52
CA ASP A 66 18.11 2.94 3.22
C ASP A 66 18.34 1.59 3.91
N ARG A 67 17.27 1.00 4.47
CA ARG A 67 17.36 -0.31 5.12
C ARG A 67 17.61 -1.43 4.11
N LEU A 68 16.95 -1.40 2.95
CA LEU A 68 17.16 -2.36 1.87
C LEU A 68 18.60 -2.30 1.35
N LYS A 69 19.16 -1.10 1.17
CA LYS A 69 20.58 -0.91 0.83
C LYS A 69 21.51 -1.55 1.85
N GLN A 70 21.29 -1.33 3.14
CA GLN A 70 22.09 -1.95 4.21
C GLN A 70 22.00 -3.47 4.24
N MET A 71 20.85 -4.02 3.82
CA MET A 71 20.63 -5.46 3.74
C MET A 71 21.21 -6.07 2.44
N GLY A 72 21.77 -5.27 1.55
CA GLY A 72 22.26 -5.72 0.24
C GLY A 72 21.13 -6.13 -0.72
N LYS A 73 19.90 -5.70 -0.45
CA LYS A 73 18.68 -6.02 -1.20
C LYS A 73 18.44 -5.02 -2.33
N THR A 74 19.45 -4.85 -3.20
CA THR A 74 19.46 -3.81 -4.23
C THR A 74 18.46 -4.04 -5.36
N GLU A 75 18.00 -5.28 -5.51
CA GLU A 75 16.97 -5.67 -6.48
C GLU A 75 15.59 -5.07 -6.17
N TYR A 76 15.38 -4.55 -4.95
CA TYR A 76 14.13 -3.95 -4.46
C TYR A 76 14.21 -2.42 -4.26
N LEU A 77 15.17 -1.73 -4.90
CA LEU A 77 15.43 -0.29 -4.74
C LEU A 77 14.91 0.56 -5.89
#